data_AF-A0A9P4PAY2-F1
#
_entry.id   AF-A0A9P4PAY2-F1
#
_cell.length_a   1.000
_cell.length_b   1.000
_cell.length_c   1.000
_cell.angle_alpha   90.00
_cell.angle_beta   90.00
_cell.angle_gamma   90.00
#
_symmetry.space_group_name_H-M   'P 1'
#
loop_
_entity.id
_entity.type
_entity.pdbx_description
1 polymer ?
#
loop_
_entity_poly.entity_id
_entity_poly.type
_entity_poly.pdbx_seq_one_letter_code
_entity_poly.pdbx_strand_id
1 'polypeptide(L)'
;MVYKTPRDYATWAREKRSQRMASGADPASIILQSELRTRIPREKNESPADYVKRYAETMNAMIRDGVTILNDQTTADVVPDGFGTADGRYFNLGPGSGATKGEYREFGEWFRQFCDGGEVGEVPERWKKFEKPAHGDA
;
A
#
# COMPACT_ATOMS: atom_id res chain seq x y z
N MET A 1 -21.98 -14.28 3.48
CA MET A 1 -21.38 -13.05 2.90
C MET A 1 -20.43 -13.50 1.81
N VAL A 2 -20.78 -13.35 0.53
CA VAL A 2 -19.92 -13.79 -0.59
C VAL A 2 -18.83 -12.74 -0.74
N TYR A 3 -17.58 -13.08 -0.42
CA TYR A 3 -16.44 -12.28 -0.85
C TYR A 3 -16.47 -12.25 -2.37
N LYS A 4 -16.66 -11.06 -2.96
CA LYS A 4 -16.40 -10.85 -4.39
C LYS A 4 -14.98 -11.35 -4.62
N THR A 5 -14.78 -12.25 -5.58
CA THR A 5 -13.48 -12.82 -5.91
C THR A 5 -12.42 -11.71 -5.90
N PRO A 6 -11.37 -11.82 -5.07
CA PRO A 6 -10.32 -10.80 -5.00
C PRO A 6 -9.84 -10.50 -6.41
N ARG A 7 -9.83 -9.21 -6.79
CA ARG A 7 -9.25 -8.85 -8.07
C ARG A 7 -7.75 -9.10 -7.99
N ASP A 8 -7.26 -10.05 -8.78
CA ASP A 8 -5.84 -10.28 -8.96
C ASP A 8 -5.24 -9.14 -9.80
N TYR A 9 -4.82 -8.06 -9.14
CA TYR A 9 -4.21 -6.91 -9.80
C TYR A 9 -2.89 -7.29 -10.47
N ALA A 10 -2.19 -8.31 -9.98
CA ALA A 10 -0.95 -8.79 -10.56
C ALA A 10 -1.19 -9.40 -11.94
N THR A 11 -2.16 -10.30 -12.04
CA THR A 11 -2.57 -10.88 -13.32
C THR A 11 -3.17 -9.80 -14.22
N TRP A 12 -4.09 -8.98 -13.71
CA TRP A 12 -4.71 -7.90 -14.47
C TRP A 12 -3.69 -6.90 -15.03
N ALA A 13 -2.69 -6.49 -14.24
CA ALA A 13 -1.66 -5.54 -14.66
C ALA A 13 -0.81 -6.12 -15.80
N ARG A 14 -0.41 -7.39 -15.70
CA ARG A 14 0.36 -8.08 -16.74
C ARG A 14 -0.45 -8.24 -18.03
N GLU A 15 -1.70 -8.69 -17.92
CA GLU A 15 -2.62 -8.78 -19.07
C GLU A 15 -2.85 -7.42 -19.72
N LYS A 16 -3.08 -6.38 -18.91
CA LYS A 16 -3.32 -5.02 -19.41
C LYS A 16 -2.11 -4.47 -20.15
N ARG A 17 -0.90 -4.72 -19.64
CA ARG A 17 0.34 -4.37 -20.34
C ARG A 17 0.44 -5.12 -21.67
N SER A 18 0.27 -6.43 -21.67
CA SER A 18 0.32 -7.23 -22.91
C SER A 18 -0.70 -6.77 -23.95
N GLN A 19 -1.93 -6.47 -23.54
CA GLN A 19 -2.96 -5.91 -24.43
C GLN A 19 -2.52 -4.57 -25.06
N ARG A 20 -1.93 -3.69 -24.26
CA ARG A 20 -1.46 -2.38 -24.73
C ARG A 20 -0.26 -2.49 -25.66
N MET A 21 0.69 -3.37 -25.35
CA MET A 21 1.82 -3.68 -26.22
C MET A 21 1.35 -4.24 -27.56
N ALA A 22 0.40 -5.18 -27.54
CA ALA A 22 -0.23 -5.73 -28.76
C ALA A 22 -0.97 -4.67 -29.59
N SER A 23 -1.42 -3.58 -28.95
CA SER A 23 -2.06 -2.44 -29.61
C SER A 23 -1.06 -1.38 -30.12
N GLY A 24 0.25 -1.65 -30.04
CA GLY A 24 1.29 -0.75 -30.53
C GLY A 24 1.68 0.38 -29.55
N ALA A 25 1.36 0.25 -28.26
CA ALA A 25 1.82 1.20 -27.26
C ALA A 25 3.35 1.16 -27.12
N ASP A 26 3.97 2.33 -26.91
CA ASP A 26 5.40 2.45 -26.62
C ASP A 26 5.75 1.63 -25.35
N PRO A 27 6.71 0.69 -25.40
CA PRO A 27 7.18 -0.06 -24.24
C PRO A 27 7.64 0.80 -23.05
N ALA A 28 8.11 2.03 -23.30
CA ALA A 28 8.51 2.95 -22.24
C ALA A 28 7.31 3.62 -21.56
N SER A 29 6.15 3.69 -22.22
CA SER A 29 4.93 4.34 -21.73
C SER A 29 4.15 3.51 -20.71
N ILE A 30 4.46 2.21 -20.55
CA ILE A 30 3.75 1.32 -19.61
C ILE A 30 4.75 0.43 -18.88
N ILE A 31 4.73 0.53 -17.55
CA ILE A 31 5.74 -0.08 -16.69
C ILE A 31 5.02 -0.85 -15.57
N LEU A 32 5.61 -1.96 -15.14
CA LEU A 32 5.10 -2.69 -13.99
C LEU A 32 5.74 -2.13 -12.72
N GLN A 33 4.98 -2.09 -11.62
CA GLN A 33 5.48 -1.58 -10.34
C GLN A 33 6.70 -2.37 -9.84
N SER A 34 6.74 -3.68 -10.11
CA SER A 34 7.92 -4.52 -9.84
C SER A 34 9.20 -4.05 -10.54
N GLU A 35 9.11 -3.34 -11.68
CA GLU A 35 10.25 -2.83 -12.44
C GLU A 35 10.83 -1.54 -11.84
N LEU A 36 10.09 -0.83 -10.97
CA LEU A 36 10.53 0.45 -10.41
C LEU A 36 11.82 0.31 -9.60
N ARG A 37 12.00 -0.79 -8.86
CA ARG A 37 13.23 -1.02 -8.09
C ARG A 37 14.47 -1.21 -8.96
N THR A 38 14.29 -1.74 -10.17
CA THR A 38 15.38 -1.88 -11.15
C THR A 38 15.68 -0.57 -11.85
N ARG A 39 14.65 0.25 -12.12
CA ARG A 39 14.79 1.57 -12.76
C ARG A 39 15.30 2.64 -11.80
N ILE A 40 15.00 2.50 -10.52
CA ILE A 40 15.39 3.40 -9.43
C ILE A 40 16.19 2.58 -8.40
N PRO A 41 17.42 2.15 -8.76
CA PRO A 41 18.26 1.40 -7.85
C PRO A 41 18.64 2.28 -6.66
N ARG A 42 18.73 1.69 -5.47
CA ARG A 42 19.26 2.36 -4.29
C ARG A 42 20.78 2.48 -4.41
N GLU A 43 21.33 3.65 -4.11
CA GLU A 43 22.78 3.84 -4.16
C GLU A 43 23.46 3.29 -2.89
N LYS A 44 24.73 2.87 -3.02
CA LYS A 44 25.46 2.12 -1.97
C LYS A 44 25.52 2.82 -0.60
N ASN A 45 25.50 4.15 -0.59
CA ASN A 45 25.61 4.97 0.64
C ASN A 45 24.39 5.87 0.86
N GLU A 46 23.29 5.64 0.14
CA GLU A 46 22.09 6.45 0.25
C GLU A 46 21.28 6.08 1.48
N SER A 47 20.89 7.10 2.26
CA SER A 47 20.03 6.90 3.42
C SER A 47 18.66 6.37 2.98
N PRO A 48 17.95 5.61 3.84
CA PRO A 48 16.60 5.17 3.51
C PRO A 48 15.64 6.33 3.19
N ALA A 49 15.77 7.45 3.88
CA ALA A 49 14.93 8.63 3.67
C ALA A 49 15.19 9.29 2.30
N ASP A 50 16.46 9.46 1.93
CA ASP A 50 16.83 10.03 0.64
C ASP A 50 16.40 9.11 -0.51
N TYR A 51 16.55 7.79 -0.33
CA TYR A 51 16.08 6.80 -1.29
C TYR A 51 14.57 6.89 -1.51
N VAL A 52 13.77 6.91 -0.43
CA VAL A 52 12.30 7.02 -0.52
C VAL A 52 11.89 8.32 -1.21
N LYS A 53 12.55 9.43 -0.88
CA LYS A 53 12.29 10.73 -1.52
C LYS A 53 12.58 10.67 -3.02
N ARG A 54 13.78 10.24 -3.42
CA ARG A 54 14.17 10.14 -4.84
C ARG A 54 13.29 9.16 -5.60
N TYR A 55 12.91 8.04 -4.97
CA TYR A 55 11.98 7.07 -5.51
C TYR A 55 10.63 7.69 -5.84
N ALA A 56 10.03 8.41 -4.87
CA ALA A 56 8.76 9.09 -5.07
C ALA A 56 8.84 10.20 -6.13
N GLU A 57 9.89 11.01 -6.11
CA GLU A 57 10.12 12.09 -7.08
C GLU A 57 10.27 11.55 -8.51
N THR A 58 11.05 10.48 -8.69
CA THR A 58 11.28 9.86 -9.99
C THR A 58 10.01 9.19 -10.52
N MET A 59 9.30 8.46 -9.67
CA MET A 59 8.01 7.85 -10.01
C MET A 59 6.98 8.91 -10.43
N ASN A 60 6.89 10.02 -9.69
CA ASN A 60 5.99 11.13 -10.01
C ASN A 60 6.40 11.86 -11.30
N ALA A 61 7.71 11.96 -11.59
CA ALA A 61 8.18 12.48 -12.87
C ALA A 61 7.73 11.59 -14.04
N MET A 62 7.93 10.27 -13.95
CA MET A 62 7.45 9.32 -14.97
C MET A 62 5.95 9.46 -15.23
N ILE A 63 5.13 9.56 -14.17
CA ILE A 63 3.68 9.74 -14.30
C ILE A 63 3.35 11.07 -15.01
N ARG A 64 4.03 12.16 -14.67
CA ARG A 64 3.86 13.46 -15.34
C ARG A 64 4.23 13.41 -16.82
N ASP A 65 5.22 12.61 -17.17
CA ASP A 65 5.66 12.38 -18.56
C ASP A 65 4.75 11.39 -19.31
N GLY A 66 3.64 10.97 -18.72
CA GLY A 66 2.63 10.12 -19.36
C GLY A 66 2.84 8.62 -19.18
N VAL A 67 3.81 8.20 -18.36
CA VAL A 67 4.04 6.79 -18.08
C VAL A 67 2.93 6.22 -17.20
N THR A 68 2.28 5.15 -17.66
CA THR A 68 1.33 4.38 -16.87
C THR A 68 2.04 3.31 -16.06
N ILE A 69 1.99 3.44 -14.73
CA ILE A 69 2.55 2.47 -13.79
C ILE A 69 1.44 1.50 -13.36
N LEU A 70 1.56 0.22 -13.68
CA LEU A 70 0.60 -0.82 -13.34
C LEU A 70 1.08 -1.62 -12.12
N ASN A 71 0.26 -1.70 -11.08
CA ASN A 71 0.58 -2.45 -9.86
C ASN A 71 0.47 -3.96 -10.12
N ASP A 72 1.60 -4.60 -10.39
CA ASP A 72 1.70 -6.04 -10.60
C ASP A 72 2.19 -6.81 -9.35
N GLN A 73 2.34 -6.09 -8.23
CA GLN A 73 2.88 -6.61 -6.98
C GLN A 73 1.78 -6.99 -5.99
N THR A 74 0.52 -6.73 -6.33
CA THR A 74 -0.63 -6.95 -5.45
C THR A 74 -1.56 -7.97 -6.08
N THR A 75 -1.86 -9.06 -5.38
CA THR A 75 -2.72 -10.16 -5.89
C THR A 75 -4.19 -10.06 -5.44
N ALA A 76 -4.56 -8.98 -4.75
CA ALA A 76 -5.92 -8.78 -4.23
C ALA A 76 -6.26 -7.29 -4.09
N ASP A 77 -7.55 -6.98 -3.90
CA ASP A 77 -7.96 -5.73 -3.27
C ASP A 77 -7.36 -5.69 -1.85
N VAL A 78 -6.15 -5.14 -1.72
CA VAL A 78 -5.49 -4.96 -0.42
C VAL A 78 -6.18 -3.83 0.31
N VAL A 79 -7.20 -4.22 1.06
CA VAL A 79 -7.69 -3.46 2.19
C VAL A 79 -6.57 -3.52 3.24
N PRO A 80 -5.97 -2.38 3.67
CA PRO A 80 -4.94 -2.36 4.69
C PRO A 80 -5.34 -3.20 5.91
N ASP A 81 -4.64 -4.29 6.17
CA ASP A 81 -4.91 -5.14 7.33
C ASP A 81 -4.18 -4.66 8.59
N GLY A 82 -3.08 -3.92 8.42
CA GLY A 82 -2.25 -3.38 9.49
C GLY A 82 -2.19 -1.85 9.48
N PHE A 83 -2.30 -1.25 10.66
CA PHE A 83 -2.23 0.19 10.87
C PHE A 83 -1.23 0.52 11.97
N GLY A 84 -0.14 1.22 11.63
CA GLY A 84 0.92 1.59 12.56
C GLY A 84 0.94 3.09 12.85
N THR A 85 1.11 3.46 14.11
CA THR A 85 1.21 4.86 14.55
C THR A 85 2.67 5.26 14.84
N ALA A 86 2.95 6.57 14.84
CA ALA A 86 4.31 7.08 15.04
C ALA A 86 4.90 6.78 16.43
N ASP A 87 4.05 6.55 17.43
CA ASP A 87 4.42 6.13 18.80
C ASP A 87 4.61 4.61 18.94
N GLY A 88 4.53 3.86 17.83
CA GLY A 88 4.87 2.43 17.79
C GLY A 88 3.72 1.48 18.09
N ARG A 89 2.47 1.96 18.22
CA ARG A 89 1.30 1.08 18.30
C ARG A 89 0.97 0.50 16.94
N TYR A 90 0.46 -0.72 16.94
CA TYR A 90 0.06 -1.43 15.73
C TYR A 90 -1.31 -2.06 15.90
N PHE A 91 -2.20 -1.85 14.93
CA PHE A 91 -3.54 -2.41 14.92
C PHE A 91 -3.70 -3.39 13.76
N ASN A 92 -4.17 -4.61 14.05
CA ASN A 92 -4.45 -5.63 13.06
C ASN A 92 -5.96 -5.80 12.86
N LEU A 93 -6.44 -5.36 11.70
CA LEU A 93 -7.81 -5.54 11.21
C LEU A 93 -7.88 -6.53 10.04
N GLY A 94 -6.83 -7.31 9.84
CA GLY A 94 -6.73 -8.34 8.83
C GLY A 94 -7.64 -9.55 9.05
N PRO A 95 -7.62 -10.51 8.11
CA PRO A 95 -8.30 -11.79 8.28
C PRO A 95 -7.92 -12.45 9.61
N GLY A 96 -8.92 -12.90 10.37
CA GLY A 96 -8.72 -13.51 11.69
C GLY A 96 -8.68 -12.51 12.87
N SER A 97 -8.70 -11.20 12.62
CA SER A 97 -8.84 -10.18 13.68
C SER A 97 -10.23 -10.15 14.35
N GLY A 98 -11.23 -10.75 13.70
CA GLY A 98 -12.64 -10.63 14.12
C GLY A 98 -13.30 -9.30 13.73
N ALA A 99 -12.61 -8.41 13.01
CA ALA A 99 -13.16 -7.14 12.55
C ALA A 99 -14.29 -7.34 11.53
N THR A 100 -15.41 -6.65 11.75
CA THR A 100 -16.49 -6.54 10.77
C THR A 100 -16.17 -5.47 9.72
N LYS A 101 -16.88 -5.49 8.58
CA LYS A 101 -16.74 -4.43 7.55
C LYS A 101 -17.11 -3.04 8.06
N GLY A 102 -18.06 -2.95 9.00
CA GLY A 102 -18.46 -1.69 9.62
C GLY A 102 -17.34 -1.12 10.49
N GLU A 103 -16.80 -1.97 11.37
CA GLU A 103 -15.67 -1.61 12.23
C GLU A 103 -14.43 -1.23 11.43
N TYR A 104 -14.15 -1.93 10.33
CA TYR A 104 -13.05 -1.57 9.45
C TYR A 104 -13.18 -0.14 8.91
N ARG A 105 -14.38 0.25 8.47
CA ARG A 105 -14.63 1.59 7.93
C ARG A 105 -14.50 2.65 9.03
N GLU A 106 -15.16 2.44 10.17
CA GLU A 106 -15.13 3.36 11.29
C GLU A 106 -13.72 3.51 11.88
N PHE A 107 -12.97 2.41 11.95
CA PHE A 107 -11.57 2.41 12.36
C PHE A 107 -10.73 3.22 11.38
N GLY A 108 -10.87 3.00 10.07
CA GLY A 108 -10.11 3.74 9.06
C GLY A 108 -10.37 5.25 9.07
N GLU A 109 -11.61 5.67 9.34
CA GLU A 109 -11.97 7.08 9.51
C GLU A 109 -11.35 7.68 10.77
N TRP A 110 -11.45 6.98 11.90
CA TRP A 110 -10.83 7.37 13.15
C TRP A 110 -9.29 7.44 13.03
N PHE A 111 -8.68 6.41 12.45
CA PHE A 111 -7.22 6.29 12.34
C PHE A 111 -6.62 7.41 11.49
N ARG A 112 -7.33 7.83 10.43
CA ARG A 112 -6.92 8.98 9.61
C ARG A 112 -6.91 10.27 10.44
N GLN A 113 -7.99 10.55 11.17
CA GLN A 113 -8.06 11.73 12.05
C GLN A 113 -7.01 11.68 13.15
N PHE A 114 -6.76 10.48 13.69
CA PHE A 114 -5.75 10.21 14.71
C PHE A 114 -4.33 10.52 14.21
N CYS A 115 -3.99 10.13 12.97
CA CYS A 115 -2.70 10.43 12.36
C CYS A 115 -2.55 11.90 11.92
N ASP A 116 -3.61 12.51 11.40
CA ASP A 116 -3.59 13.90 10.92
C ASP A 116 -3.50 14.92 12.08
N GLY A 117 -3.95 14.53 13.27
CA GLY A 117 -4.01 15.40 14.45
C GLY A 117 -2.67 15.71 15.11
N GLY A 118 -1.57 15.03 14.76
CA GLY A 118 -0.22 15.29 15.25
C GLY A 118 0.03 14.98 16.74
N GLU A 119 -1.00 15.02 17.59
CA GLU A 119 -0.95 14.60 18.99
C GLU A 119 -1.34 13.13 19.15
N VAL A 120 -0.51 12.41 19.89
CA VAL A 120 -0.72 11.01 20.24
C VAL A 120 -1.83 10.94 21.30
N GLY A 121 -3.08 10.87 20.86
CA GLY A 121 -4.25 10.75 21.73
C GLY A 121 -4.43 9.35 22.35
N GLU A 122 -5.36 9.27 23.29
CA GLU A 122 -5.81 7.98 23.84
C GLU A 122 -6.57 7.18 22.77
N VAL A 123 -6.28 5.87 22.67
CA VAL A 123 -7.02 4.97 21.78
C VAL A 123 -8.36 4.63 22.43
N PRO A 124 -9.50 4.85 21.76
CA PRO A 124 -10.79 4.41 22.26
C PRO A 124 -10.82 2.91 22.55
N GLU A 125 -11.44 2.51 23.68
CA GLU A 125 -11.55 1.09 24.10
C GLU A 125 -12.02 0.15 22.98
N ARG A 126 -12.95 0.63 22.13
CA ARG A 126 -13.46 -0.15 20.98
C ARG A 126 -12.38 -0.58 19.99
N TRP A 127 -11.25 0.13 19.91
CA TRP A 127 -10.14 -0.14 19.00
C TRP A 127 -8.97 -0.86 19.65
N LYS A 128 -8.85 -0.82 21.00
CA LYS A 128 -7.80 -1.54 21.75
C LYS A 128 -7.82 -3.04 21.47
N LYS A 129 -8.98 -3.63 21.17
CA LYS A 129 -9.09 -5.05 20.79
C LYS A 129 -8.35 -5.43 19.49
N PHE A 130 -8.05 -4.46 18.63
CA PHE A 130 -7.27 -4.66 17.41
C PHE A 130 -5.78 -4.36 17.62
N GLU A 131 -5.43 -3.72 18.74
CA GLU A 131 -4.05 -3.38 19.06
C GLU A 131 -3.23 -4.65 19.35
N LYS A 132 -2.07 -4.74 18.73
CA LYS A 132 -1.08 -5.78 19.01
C LYS A 132 -0.02 -5.21 19.95
N PRO A 133 0.46 -6.01 20.91
CA PRO A 133 1.57 -5.61 21.76
C PRO A 133 2.78 -5.28 20.88
N ALA A 134 3.50 -4.22 21.26
CA ALA A 134 4.77 -3.84 20.64
C ALA A 134 5.78 -4.95 20.94
N HIS A 135 5.93 -5.86 19.96
CA HIS A 135 6.70 -7.11 20.00
C HIS A 135 6.14 -8.22 20.92
N GLY A 136 5.83 -9.36 20.31
CA GLY A 136 5.41 -10.59 21.00
C GLY A 136 5.09 -11.74 20.04
N ASP A 137 6.17 -12.32 19.49
CA ASP A 137 6.37 -13.69 19.01
C ASP A 137 5.68 -14.24 17.73
N ALA A 138 6.52 -15.04 17.06
CA ALA A 138 6.38 -15.78 15.82
C ALA A 138 5.22 -16.80 15.78
#